data_AF-A0A9D4VUV8-F1
#
_entry.id   AF-A0A9D4VUV8-F1
#
_cell.length_a   1.000
_cell.length_b   1.000
_cell.length_c   1.000
_cell.angle_alpha   90.00
_cell.angle_beta   90.00
_cell.angle_gamma   90.00
#
_symmetry.space_group_name_H-M   'P 1'
#
loop_
_entity.id
_entity.type
_entity.pdbx_description
1 polymer ?
#
loop_
_entity_poly.entity_id
_entity_poly.type
_entity_poly.pdbx_seq_one_letter_code
_entity_poly.pdbx_strand_id
1 'polypeptide(L)'
;MGIAVIHTYIWYMYVTLMRGTELCNRFNFIAASRINATLITKNPTSVKNDLVDRFMAADDNTTPSLYFLPFNSGNGGHWVLVAMDLSRLIVYYLDSLSGDWSKYSSMKKTVDAAIIKFRSKKNYRNRKDITWVRVQCPQQNNSVDCGFFVLRFMRDIVALNRIDIPKMYFEEYKSYSRAHLDEMKDELC
;
A
#
# COMPACT_ATOMS: atom_id res chain seq x y z
N MET A 1 3.10 15.42 4.45
CA MET A 1 1.65 15.09 4.42
C MET A 1 1.26 14.32 5.69
N GLY A 2 0.13 14.63 6.31
CA GLY A 2 -0.35 13.95 7.53
C GLY A 2 -1.24 12.73 7.26
N ILE A 3 -1.40 11.87 8.26
CA ILE A 3 -2.24 10.65 8.18
C ILE A 3 -3.68 10.99 7.78
N ALA A 4 -4.24 12.08 8.32
CA ALA A 4 -5.61 12.50 8.03
C ALA A 4 -5.85 12.76 6.53
N VAL A 5 -4.89 13.41 5.85
CA VAL A 5 -4.99 13.68 4.40
C VAL A 5 -4.99 12.38 3.60
N ILE A 6 -4.14 11.42 3.97
CA ILE A 6 -4.12 10.09 3.33
C ILE A 6 -5.47 9.39 3.49
N HIS A 7 -6.08 9.45 4.69
CA HIS A 7 -7.38 8.83 4.95
C HIS A 7 -8.52 9.51 4.19
N THR A 8 -8.54 10.85 4.16
CA THR A 8 -9.54 11.61 3.40
C THR A 8 -9.49 11.22 1.93
N TYR A 9 -8.30 11.11 1.34
CA TYR A 9 -8.17 10.72 -0.06
C TYR A 9 -8.61 9.28 -0.32
N ILE A 10 -8.22 8.33 0.54
CA ILE A 10 -8.68 6.93 0.43
C ILE A 10 -10.20 6.87 0.50
N TRP A 11 -10.81 7.65 1.39
CA TRP A 11 -12.27 7.74 1.48
C TRP A 11 -12.89 8.33 0.21
N TYR A 12 -12.32 9.41 -0.32
CA TYR A 12 -12.72 9.99 -1.59
C TYR A 12 -12.68 8.93 -2.70
N MET A 13 -11.53 8.27 -2.92
CA MET A 13 -11.39 7.20 -3.91
C MET A 13 -12.44 6.10 -3.73
N TYR A 14 -12.68 5.69 -2.49
CA TYR A 14 -13.69 4.67 -2.21
C TYR A 14 -15.08 5.14 -2.63
N VAL A 15 -15.49 6.36 -2.27
CA VAL A 15 -16.81 6.90 -2.55
C VAL A 15 -17.02 7.16 -4.04
N THR A 16 -16.01 7.72 -4.72
CA THR A 16 -16.16 8.24 -6.09
C THR A 16 -15.79 7.23 -7.17
N LEU A 17 -14.78 6.39 -6.93
CA LEU A 17 -14.28 5.47 -7.95
C LEU A 17 -14.74 4.03 -7.72
N MET A 18 -14.90 3.61 -6.47
CA MET A 18 -15.02 2.19 -6.15
C MET A 18 -16.42 1.76 -5.72
N ARG A 19 -17.11 2.57 -4.91
CA ARG A 19 -18.40 2.21 -4.32
C ARG A 19 -19.41 1.84 -5.39
N GLY A 20 -20.01 0.66 -5.24
CA GLY A 20 -20.99 0.14 -6.20
C GLY A 20 -20.38 -0.51 -7.45
N THR A 21 -19.06 -0.66 -7.51
CA THR A 21 -18.34 -1.37 -8.59
C THR A 21 -17.62 -2.62 -8.05
N GLU A 22 -17.12 -3.47 -8.95
CA GLU A 22 -16.29 -4.62 -8.58
C GLU A 22 -14.96 -4.25 -7.90
N LEU A 23 -14.51 -3.00 -8.04
CA LEU A 23 -13.25 -2.51 -7.47
C LEU A 23 -13.25 -2.63 -5.94
N CYS A 24 -14.40 -2.48 -5.28
CA CYS A 24 -14.53 -2.64 -3.82
C CYS A 24 -14.11 -4.01 -3.30
N ASN A 25 -14.26 -5.06 -4.11
CA ASN A 25 -13.88 -6.42 -3.72
C ASN A 25 -12.40 -6.70 -4.05
N ARG A 26 -11.86 -5.99 -5.05
CA ARG A 26 -10.50 -6.21 -5.58
C ARG A 26 -9.43 -5.34 -4.91
N PHE A 27 -9.78 -4.16 -4.41
CA PHE A 27 -8.81 -3.24 -3.80
C PHE A 27 -9.20 -2.89 -2.37
N ASN A 28 -8.30 -3.21 -1.44
CA ASN A 28 -8.52 -3.03 -0.01
C ASN A 28 -7.51 -2.05 0.56
N PHE A 29 -7.93 -1.15 1.46
CA PHE A 29 -7.05 -0.14 2.05
C PHE A 29 -6.82 -0.41 3.54
N ILE A 30 -5.55 -0.44 3.93
CA ILE A 30 -5.11 -0.49 5.32
C ILE A 30 -4.85 0.94 5.78
N ALA A 31 -5.60 1.37 6.80
CA ALA A 31 -5.48 2.72 7.33
C ALA A 31 -4.06 2.98 7.87
N ALA A 32 -3.43 4.06 7.39
CA ALA A 32 -2.10 4.50 7.84
C ALA A 32 -1.99 4.82 9.35
N SER A 33 -3.11 4.98 10.06
CA SER A 33 -3.12 5.11 11.53
C SER A 33 -2.91 3.79 12.26
N ARG A 34 -3.00 2.66 11.57
CA ARG A 34 -2.83 1.31 12.14
C ARG A 34 -1.42 0.77 11.98
N ILE A 35 -0.67 1.31 11.03
CA ILE A 35 0.71 0.90 10.78
C ILE A 35 1.56 2.08 10.32
N ASN A 36 2.62 2.34 11.08
CA ASN A 36 3.71 3.24 10.73
C ASN A 36 4.93 2.83 11.57
N ALA A 37 6.10 3.39 11.26
CA ALA A 37 7.33 3.03 11.96
C ALA A 37 7.23 3.23 13.48
N THR A 38 6.61 4.33 13.93
CA THR A 38 6.45 4.64 15.36
C THR A 38 5.62 3.58 16.09
N LEU A 39 4.52 3.13 15.49
CA LEU A 39 3.68 2.07 16.07
C LEU A 39 4.40 0.72 16.10
N ILE A 40 5.12 0.37 15.03
CA ILE A 40 5.89 -0.87 14.96
C ILE A 40 6.99 -0.88 16.03
N THR A 41 7.69 0.23 16.23
CA THR A 41 8.72 0.33 17.28
C THR A 41 8.12 0.19 18.68
N LYS A 42 6.93 0.75 18.92
CA LYS A 42 6.26 0.67 20.22
C LYS A 42 5.70 -0.72 20.52
N ASN A 43 5.00 -1.35 19.57
CA ASN A 43 4.37 -2.64 19.78
C ASN A 43 4.18 -3.41 18.45
N PRO A 44 5.22 -4.12 17.98
CA PRO A 44 5.17 -4.82 16.69
C PRO A 44 4.16 -5.97 16.69
N THR A 45 3.93 -6.60 17.84
CA THR A 45 2.96 -7.70 17.98
C THR A 45 1.53 -7.21 17.81
N SER A 46 1.18 -6.06 18.39
CA SER A 46 -0.14 -5.45 18.21
C SER A 46 -0.37 -5.07 16.76
N VAL A 47 0.60 -4.37 16.12
CA VAL A 47 0.48 -3.97 14.71
C VAL A 47 0.31 -5.19 13.80
N LYS A 48 1.08 -6.26 14.04
CA LYS A 48 0.93 -7.53 13.31
C LYS A 48 -0.49 -8.11 13.46
N ASN A 49 -1.03 -8.13 14.67
CA ASN A 49 -2.37 -8.69 14.90
C ASN A 49 -3.45 -7.82 14.23
N ASP A 50 -3.35 -6.49 14.31
CA ASP A 50 -4.24 -5.56 13.61
C ASP A 50 -4.22 -5.82 12.09
N LEU A 51 -3.04 -6.02 11.49
CA LEU A 51 -2.94 -6.38 10.07
C LEU A 51 -3.65 -7.70 9.75
N VAL A 52 -3.42 -8.74 10.57
CA VAL A 52 -4.08 -10.04 10.39
C VAL A 52 -5.59 -9.91 10.45
N ASP A 53 -6.12 -9.16 11.40
CA ASP A 53 -7.57 -9.00 11.55
C ASP A 53 -8.18 -8.23 10.37
N ARG A 54 -7.45 -7.25 9.81
CA ARG A 54 -7.84 -6.57 8.57
C ARG A 54 -7.81 -7.50 7.35
N PHE A 55 -6.77 -8.32 7.21
CA PHE A 55 -6.73 -9.32 6.14
C PHE A 55 -7.90 -10.29 6.24
N MET A 56 -8.20 -10.79 7.45
CA MET A 56 -9.33 -11.71 7.67
C MET A 56 -10.68 -11.06 7.37
N ALA A 57 -10.85 -9.76 7.68
CA ALA A 57 -12.11 -9.05 7.47
C ALA A 57 -12.37 -8.71 5.99
N ALA A 58 -11.32 -8.50 5.20
CA ALA A 58 -11.42 -8.11 3.80
C ALA A 58 -11.32 -9.30 2.82
N ASP A 59 -10.67 -10.39 3.21
CA ASP A 59 -10.45 -11.53 2.33
C ASP A 59 -11.65 -12.48 2.29
N ASP A 60 -12.33 -12.53 1.13
CA ASP A 60 -13.47 -13.42 0.85
C ASP A 60 -13.07 -14.82 0.33
N ASN A 61 -11.76 -15.11 0.19
CA ASN A 61 -11.18 -16.33 -0.40
C ASN A 61 -11.53 -16.62 -1.88
N THR A 62 -12.27 -15.75 -2.55
CA THR A 62 -12.80 -15.99 -3.91
C THR A 62 -12.34 -14.96 -4.91
N THR A 63 -12.21 -13.71 -4.49
CA THR A 63 -11.84 -12.57 -5.32
C THR A 63 -10.33 -12.36 -5.25
N PRO A 64 -9.64 -12.33 -6.39
CA PRO A 64 -8.27 -11.86 -6.43
C PRO A 64 -8.19 -10.38 -6.01
N SER A 65 -7.55 -10.11 -4.87
CA SER A 65 -7.53 -8.78 -4.26
C SER A 65 -6.13 -8.31 -3.89
N LEU A 66 -5.96 -6.98 -3.93
CA LEU A 66 -4.74 -6.28 -3.58
C LEU A 66 -4.99 -5.40 -2.35
N TYR A 67 -4.05 -5.43 -1.40
CA TYR A 67 -4.15 -4.70 -0.13
C TYR A 67 -3.13 -3.57 -0.11
N PHE A 68 -3.60 -2.34 -0.19
CA PHE A 68 -2.79 -1.13 -0.11
C PHE A 68 -2.51 -0.73 1.33
N LEU A 69 -1.24 -0.46 1.61
CA LEU A 69 -0.74 -0.03 2.90
C LEU A 69 0.18 1.17 2.67
N PRO A 70 -0.35 2.40 2.78
CA PRO A 70 0.46 3.60 2.88
C PRO A 70 1.24 3.57 4.20
N PHE A 71 2.57 3.53 4.12
CA PHE A 71 3.44 3.44 5.27
C PHE A 71 4.22 4.74 5.47
N ASN A 72 4.18 5.27 6.70
CA ASN A 72 5.00 6.41 7.08
C ASN A 72 6.21 5.96 7.89
N SER A 73 7.40 6.50 7.54
CA SER A 73 8.67 6.19 8.22
C SER A 73 8.78 6.73 9.65
N GLY A 74 7.78 7.48 10.13
CA GLY A 74 7.82 8.21 11.40
C GLY A 74 8.78 9.38 11.32
N ASN A 75 10.07 9.11 11.58
CA ASN A 75 11.11 10.13 11.49
C ASN A 75 11.35 10.51 10.03
N GLY A 76 11.37 11.81 9.76
CA GLY A 76 11.51 12.37 8.40
C GLY A 76 10.21 12.40 7.58
N GLY A 77 9.11 11.80 8.08
CA GLY A 77 7.79 11.90 7.45
C GLY A 77 7.69 11.32 6.03
N HIS A 78 8.60 10.42 5.64
CA HIS A 78 8.59 9.81 4.31
C HIS A 78 7.45 8.81 4.17
N TRP A 79 6.78 8.87 3.02
CA TRP A 79 5.66 8.00 2.68
C TRP A 79 6.06 7.04 1.57
N VAL A 80 5.73 5.77 1.76
CA VAL A 80 5.89 4.71 0.75
C VAL A 80 4.60 3.91 0.65
N LEU A 81 4.39 3.23 -0.47
CA LEU A 81 3.26 2.33 -0.64
C LEU A 81 3.74 0.89 -0.62
N VAL A 82 3.13 0.09 0.25
CA VAL A 82 3.22 -1.38 0.22
C VAL A 82 1.89 -1.90 -0.31
N ALA A 83 1.91 -2.61 -1.43
CA ALA A 83 0.73 -3.28 -1.98
C ALA A 83 0.94 -4.80 -1.91
N MET A 84 -0.05 -5.55 -1.41
CA MET A 84 0.13 -6.97 -1.11
C MET A 84 -0.92 -7.82 -1.83
N ASP A 85 -0.48 -8.84 -2.55
CA ASP A 85 -1.31 -9.95 -3.01
C ASP A 85 -1.08 -11.13 -2.04
N LEU A 86 -2.00 -11.28 -1.09
CA LEU A 86 -1.91 -12.28 -0.03
C LEU A 86 -2.06 -13.72 -0.56
N SER A 87 -2.75 -13.88 -1.71
CA SER A 87 -3.01 -15.17 -2.33
C SER A 87 -1.74 -15.72 -2.99
N ARG A 88 -1.07 -14.87 -3.79
CA ARG A 88 0.16 -15.18 -4.52
C ARG A 88 1.43 -15.03 -3.69
N LEU A 89 1.33 -14.47 -2.47
CA LEU A 89 2.45 -14.18 -1.59
C LEU A 89 3.45 -13.19 -2.21
N ILE A 90 2.92 -12.15 -2.86
CA ILE A 90 3.73 -11.10 -3.48
C ILE A 90 3.47 -9.78 -2.75
N VAL A 91 4.54 -9.08 -2.42
CA VAL A 91 4.51 -7.75 -1.84
C VAL A 91 5.22 -6.78 -2.79
N TYR A 92 4.48 -5.82 -3.30
CA TYR A 92 4.99 -4.74 -4.14
C TYR A 92 5.36 -3.56 -3.27
N TYR A 93 6.57 -3.06 -3.44
CA TYR A 93 7.09 -1.90 -2.74
C TYR A 93 7.31 -0.75 -3.73
N LEU A 94 6.65 0.37 -3.48
CA LEU A 94 6.71 1.58 -4.30
C LEU A 94 7.23 2.74 -3.46
N ASP A 95 8.29 3.37 -3.94
CA ASP A 95 8.97 4.49 -3.29
C ASP A 95 9.40 5.52 -4.34
N SER A 96 8.89 6.75 -4.19
CA SER A 96 9.16 7.89 -5.07
C SER A 96 10.58 8.45 -4.90
N LEU A 97 11.35 8.00 -3.91
CA LEU A 97 12.75 8.35 -3.70
C LEU A 97 13.73 7.23 -4.07
N SER A 98 13.26 6.21 -4.80
CA SER A 98 14.07 5.07 -5.24
C SER A 98 14.77 4.36 -4.08
N GLY A 99 14.13 4.33 -2.91
CA GLY A 99 14.58 3.54 -1.78
C GLY A 99 14.30 2.05 -1.93
N ASP A 100 14.69 1.33 -0.90
CA ASP A 100 14.47 -0.09 -0.73
C ASP A 100 13.94 -0.32 0.70
N TRP A 101 13.08 -1.33 0.88
CA TRP A 101 12.53 -1.72 2.18
C TRP A 101 13.60 -2.10 3.20
N SER A 102 14.86 -2.32 2.81
CA SER A 102 16.01 -2.50 3.70
C SER A 102 16.12 -1.41 4.78
N LYS A 103 15.76 -0.15 4.45
CA LYS A 103 15.68 0.96 5.42
C LYS A 103 14.55 0.79 6.44
N TYR A 104 13.57 -0.04 6.12
CA TYR A 104 12.35 -0.30 6.90
C TYR A 104 12.23 -1.79 7.26
N SER A 105 13.32 -2.41 7.71
CA SER A 105 13.37 -3.84 8.02
C SER A 105 12.29 -4.30 9.02
N SER A 106 11.95 -3.45 10.01
CA SER A 106 10.86 -3.72 10.97
C SER A 106 9.48 -3.71 10.32
N MET A 107 9.25 -2.88 9.29
CA MET A 107 8.03 -2.91 8.47
C MET A 107 7.96 -4.23 7.71
N LYS A 108 9.03 -4.60 7.00
CA LYS A 108 9.10 -5.84 6.23
C LYS A 108 8.81 -7.06 7.12
N LYS A 109 9.49 -7.18 8.26
CA LYS A 109 9.29 -8.28 9.22
C LYS A 109 7.86 -8.35 9.76
N THR A 110 7.27 -7.19 10.09
CA THR A 110 5.89 -7.12 10.60
C THR A 110 4.88 -7.54 9.54
N VAL A 111 5.04 -7.06 8.31
CA VAL A 111 4.19 -7.44 7.16
C VAL A 111 4.32 -8.93 6.86
N ASP A 112 5.55 -9.45 6.75
CA ASP A 112 5.79 -10.88 6.49
C ASP A 112 5.13 -11.76 7.56
N ALA A 113 5.32 -11.42 8.84
CA ALA A 113 4.74 -12.15 9.96
C ALA A 113 3.21 -12.09 9.97
N ALA A 114 2.61 -10.97 9.56
CA ALA A 114 1.17 -10.84 9.45
C ALA A 114 0.61 -11.70 8.30
N ILE A 115 1.26 -11.70 7.13
CA ILE A 115 0.87 -12.54 5.98
C ILE A 115 0.96 -14.02 6.35
N ILE A 116 2.05 -14.46 7.00
CA ILE A 116 2.22 -15.85 7.43
C ILE A 116 1.13 -16.25 8.43
N LYS A 117 0.85 -15.41 9.44
CA LYS A 117 -0.19 -15.68 10.44
C LYS A 117 -1.59 -15.71 9.83
N PHE A 118 -1.89 -14.80 8.90
CA PHE A 118 -3.14 -14.83 8.13
C PHE A 118 -3.29 -16.13 7.36
N ARG A 119 -2.25 -16.58 6.66
CA ARG A 119 -2.31 -17.83 5.88
C ARG A 119 -2.49 -19.07 6.75
N SER A 120 -1.84 -19.09 7.90
CA SER A 120 -2.03 -20.12 8.91
C SER A 120 -3.49 -20.16 9.40
N LYS A 121 -4.09 -19.00 9.71
CA LYS A 121 -5.52 -18.92 10.12
C LYS A 121 -6.48 -19.40 9.01
N LYS A 122 -6.16 -19.14 7.74
CA LYS A 122 -6.95 -19.60 6.59
C LYS A 122 -6.64 -21.05 6.18
N ASN A 123 -5.81 -21.77 6.93
CA ASN A 123 -5.40 -23.16 6.65
C ASN A 123 -4.76 -23.36 5.25
N TYR A 124 -4.11 -22.34 4.69
CA TYR A 124 -3.38 -22.49 3.44
C TYR A 124 -2.16 -23.39 3.65
N ARG A 125 -2.06 -24.49 2.90
CA ARG A 125 -1.02 -25.52 3.07
C ARG A 125 0.27 -25.26 2.27
N ASN A 126 0.25 -24.28 1.35
CA ASN A 126 1.40 -23.91 0.53
C ASN A 126 2.47 -23.23 1.41
N ARG A 127 3.72 -23.70 1.31
CA ARG A 127 4.93 -23.16 1.97
C ARG A 127 5.80 -22.36 1.00
N LYS A 128 5.22 -21.48 0.19
CA LYS A 128 5.99 -20.55 -0.64
C LYS A 128 6.50 -19.40 0.21
N ASP A 129 7.68 -18.92 -0.15
CA ASP A 129 8.26 -17.71 0.42
C ASP A 129 7.53 -16.46 -0.09
N ILE A 130 7.51 -15.42 0.74
CA ILE A 130 6.97 -14.12 0.38
C ILE A 130 7.95 -13.42 -0.57
N THR A 131 7.50 -13.14 -1.78
CA THR A 131 8.29 -12.44 -2.79
C THR A 131 8.08 -10.94 -2.66
N TRP A 132 9.15 -10.19 -2.41
CA TRP A 132 9.12 -8.74 -2.42
C TRP A 132 9.60 -8.21 -3.77
N VAL A 133 8.80 -7.36 -4.40
CA VAL A 133 9.08 -6.75 -5.70
C VAL A 133 9.23 -5.25 -5.50
N ARG A 134 10.41 -4.73 -5.80
CA ARG A 134 10.62 -3.29 -5.91
C ARG A 134 10.11 -2.83 -7.28
N VAL A 135 9.09 -1.99 -7.28
CA VAL A 135 8.48 -1.46 -8.50
C VAL A 135 9.24 -0.21 -8.93
N GLN A 136 9.57 -0.12 -10.22
CA GLN A 136 10.02 1.13 -10.84
C GLN A 136 8.79 2.01 -11.04
N CYS A 137 8.65 3.00 -10.17
CA CYS A 137 7.53 3.93 -10.12
C CYS A 137 8.02 5.37 -10.36
N PRO A 138 7.12 6.32 -10.65
CA PRO A 138 7.45 7.73 -10.82
C PRO A 138 8.23 8.28 -9.63
N GLN A 139 9.31 9.01 -9.92
CA GLN A 139 10.23 9.52 -8.89
C GLN A 139 10.00 10.99 -8.62
N GLN A 140 10.05 11.41 -7.36
CA GLN A 140 9.95 12.82 -6.99
C GLN A 140 11.32 13.49 -7.08
N ASN A 141 11.33 14.77 -7.47
CA ASN A 141 12.56 15.58 -7.53
C ASN A 141 12.73 16.50 -6.31
N ASN A 142 11.85 16.36 -5.30
CA ASN A 142 11.86 17.15 -4.07
C ASN A 142 11.78 16.21 -2.84
N SER A 143 11.66 16.76 -1.63
CA SER A 143 11.60 15.98 -0.38
C SER A 143 10.21 15.92 0.27
N VAL A 144 9.19 16.56 -0.32
CA VAL A 144 7.91 16.84 0.37
C VAL A 144 6.69 16.17 -0.25
N ASP A 145 6.78 15.74 -1.51
CA ASP A 145 5.63 15.24 -2.28
C ASP A 145 5.37 13.73 -2.12
N CYS A 146 6.17 13.00 -1.33
CA CYS A 146 6.06 11.53 -1.19
C CYS A 146 4.65 11.05 -0.84
N GLY A 147 3.91 11.82 -0.03
CA GLY A 147 2.51 11.52 0.28
C GLY A 147 1.61 11.58 -0.96
N PHE A 148 1.74 12.62 -1.79
CA PHE A 148 0.97 12.73 -3.04
C PHE A 148 1.33 11.63 -4.03
N PHE A 149 2.62 11.25 -4.12
CA PHE A 149 3.04 10.13 -4.96
C PHE A 149 2.38 8.81 -4.51
N VAL A 150 2.35 8.52 -3.20
CA VAL A 150 1.67 7.33 -2.67
C VAL A 150 0.18 7.32 -3.01
N LEU A 151 -0.49 8.47 -2.87
CA LEU A 151 -1.89 8.59 -3.24
C LEU A 151 -2.09 8.37 -4.76
N ARG A 152 -1.21 8.92 -5.59
CA ARG A 152 -1.28 8.77 -7.05
C ARG A 152 -1.03 7.34 -7.48
N PHE A 153 -0.05 6.65 -6.89
CA PHE A 153 0.19 5.23 -7.14
C PHE A 153 -1.07 4.41 -6.90
N MET A 154 -1.75 4.60 -5.75
CA MET A 154 -3.00 3.90 -5.46
C MET A 154 -4.08 4.21 -6.51
N ARG A 155 -4.26 5.48 -6.87
CA ARG A 155 -5.24 5.90 -7.88
C ARG A 155 -4.99 5.25 -9.24
N ASP A 156 -3.75 5.31 -9.74
CA ASP A 156 -3.39 4.77 -11.04
C ASP A 156 -3.55 3.23 -11.06
N ILE A 157 -3.18 2.53 -9.98
CA ILE A 157 -3.36 1.06 -9.89
C ILE A 157 -4.84 0.68 -9.89
N VAL A 158 -5.68 1.41 -9.15
CA VAL A 158 -7.13 1.19 -9.12
C VAL A 158 -7.75 1.49 -10.48
N ALA A 159 -7.35 2.58 -11.13
CA ALA A 159 -7.86 2.98 -12.45
C ALA A 159 -7.53 1.95 -13.54
N LEU A 160 -6.34 1.34 -13.49
CA LEU A 160 -5.96 0.26 -14.40
C LEU A 160 -6.64 -1.07 -14.07
N ASN A 161 -7.27 -1.20 -12.89
CA ASN A 161 -7.96 -2.41 -12.41
C ASN A 161 -7.10 -3.70 -12.50
N ARG A 162 -5.79 -3.56 -12.21
CA ARG A 162 -4.81 -4.66 -12.20
C ARG A 162 -4.29 -4.93 -10.81
N ILE A 163 -4.32 -6.20 -10.42
CA ILE A 163 -3.78 -6.68 -9.14
C ILE A 163 -2.31 -7.10 -9.27
N ASP A 164 -1.85 -7.37 -10.50
CA ASP A 164 -0.45 -7.63 -10.80
C ASP A 164 0.27 -6.31 -11.05
N ILE A 165 1.35 -6.07 -10.29
CA ILE A 165 2.19 -4.88 -10.43
C ILE A 165 3.61 -5.33 -10.80
N PRO A 166 3.87 -5.69 -12.07
CA PRO A 166 5.22 -5.99 -12.54
C PRO A 166 6.21 -4.86 -12.19
N LYS A 167 7.50 -5.20 -12.17
CA LYS A 167 8.58 -4.24 -11.87
C LYS A 167 8.48 -2.97 -12.72
N MET A 168 8.04 -3.10 -13.96
CA MET A 168 7.98 -2.04 -14.95
C MET A 168 6.57 -1.44 -15.13
N TYR A 169 5.75 -1.46 -14.08
CA TYR A 169 4.34 -1.07 -14.16
C TYR A 169 4.09 0.36 -14.66
N PHE A 170 4.99 1.29 -14.36
CA PHE A 170 4.84 2.71 -14.68
C PHE A 170 5.84 3.19 -15.74
N GLU A 171 6.24 2.34 -16.69
CA GLU A 171 7.29 2.63 -17.70
C GLU A 171 7.13 3.98 -18.42
N GLU A 172 5.90 4.44 -18.63
CA GLU A 172 5.60 5.71 -19.30
C GLU A 172 6.03 6.94 -18.48
N TYR A 173 6.23 6.80 -17.17
CA TYR A 173 6.40 7.90 -16.25
C TYR A 173 7.76 7.89 -15.55
N LYS A 174 8.61 8.84 -15.93
CA LYS A 174 9.84 9.14 -15.15
C LYS A 174 9.49 9.80 -13.81
N SER A 175 8.49 10.68 -13.81
CA SER A 175 7.98 11.42 -12.66
C SER A 175 6.55 11.87 -12.93
N TYR A 176 5.77 12.17 -11.90
CA TYR A 176 4.48 12.83 -12.08
C TYR A 176 4.68 14.33 -12.37
N SER A 177 3.95 14.84 -13.36
CA SER A 177 3.91 16.27 -13.66
C SER A 177 3.23 17.05 -12.54
N ARG A 178 3.41 18.37 -12.52
CA ARG A 178 2.73 19.21 -11.54
C ARG A 178 1.20 19.15 -11.69
N ALA A 179 0.70 19.09 -12.92
CA ALA A 179 -0.72 18.92 -13.22
C ALA A 179 -1.28 17.62 -12.60
N HIS A 180 -0.55 16.51 -12.67
CA HIS A 180 -0.96 15.26 -12.03
C HIS A 180 -1.11 15.38 -10.51
N LEU A 181 -0.28 16.20 -9.86
CA LEU A 181 -0.32 16.40 -8.41
C LEU A 181 -1.35 17.46 -7.99
N ASP A 182 -1.62 18.44 -8.85
CA ASP A 182 -2.62 19.48 -8.58
C ASP A 182 -4.04 18.94 -8.79
N GLU A 183 -4.26 18.07 -9.78
CA GLU A 183 -5.51 17.29 -9.92
C GLU A 183 -5.91 16.62 -8.60
N MET A 184 -4.95 16.02 -7.89
CA MET A 184 -5.20 15.36 -6.62
C MET A 184 -5.53 16.31 -5.48
N LYS A 185 -5.10 17.57 -5.55
CA LYS A 185 -5.44 18.58 -4.55
C LYS A 185 -6.84 19.10 -4.79
N ASP A 186 -7.21 19.29 -6.05
CA ASP A 186 -8.56 19.69 -6.44
C ASP A 186 -9.58 18.62 -6.01
N GLU A 187 -9.22 17.33 -6.12
CA GLU A 187 -10.03 16.20 -5.58
C GLU A 187 -10.14 16.17 -4.04
N LEU A 188 -9.25 16.88 -3.33
CA LEU A 188 -9.22 16.96 -1.85
C LEU A 188 -9.89 18.23 -1.29
N CYS A 189 -10.24 19.19 -2.14
CA CYS A 189 -10.89 20.45 -1.79
C CYS A 189 -12.41 20.33 -1.83
#